data_AF-A0A2V7SZX6-F1
#
_entry.id   AF-A0A2V7SZX6-F1
#
_cell.length_a   1.000
_cell.length_b   1.000
_cell.length_c   1.000
_cell.angle_alpha   90.00
_cell.angle_beta   90.00
_cell.angle_gamma   90.00
#
_symmetry.space_group_name_H-M   'P 1'
#
loop_
_entity.id
_entity.type
_entity.pdbx_description
1 polymer ?
#
loop_
_entity_poly.entity_id
_entity_poly.type
_entity_poly.pdbx_seq_one_letter_code
_entity_poly.pdbx_strand_id
1 'polypeptide(L)'
;MRRCTSGTAWGSSRGFTVSEVRTLSSGAAYRQALVAPPRISVGEGWRVVRSSEAALLERARASYTALPAELRQRKTRLDVRVFGSAGGQLKAVFSADGETVTVRSELNLAPASKRALDEPALREHLGRLGETPFSLAALELSGLSPGLFLPISEINHLRQQAVDELLQRRDWAREAALAERRATIDAALKLSPSTHGAPDGVPTGSSARFDLVASVFTLDDARVAAAAGATTIVLDVFLRHPTPPVTRVRALADELAAQGVMLRLRTPTIVRPEERRVVQKWLDLGFPLLSGHLGLVAELSRAGRDVIADYAVNCFNQHTAAELFRLGARRIALSVELTTDELLAVAAPWEGDGFDVLLYGRPEGMTIEHCVLSAAFDRVPTTCRDLCVQKHTNVQLTDPAGYSFSVATDAACRNRLLHSRPIEGGEFLPRLWRGGLRNFHLVFNVAGDPIAQVVSGYRAMLEQLAVGQRQIVNLARPAVHDAFTRGHFVRAV
;
A
#
# COMPACT_ATOMS: atom_id res chain seq x y z
N MET A 1 24.02 14.81 22.51
CA MET A 1 23.33 13.54 22.20
C MET A 1 22.00 13.52 22.93
N ARG A 2 20.88 13.71 22.22
CA ARG A 2 19.53 13.47 22.78
C ARG A 2 19.33 11.94 22.81
N ARG A 3 19.66 11.31 23.94
CA ARG A 3 19.28 9.91 24.18
C ARG A 3 17.91 9.93 24.82
N CYS A 4 16.88 9.54 24.07
CA CYS A 4 15.59 9.20 24.65
C CYS A 4 15.78 7.87 25.40
N THR A 5 15.65 7.90 26.72
CA THR A 5 15.76 6.70 27.57
C THR A 5 14.52 6.61 28.46
N SER A 6 13.92 5.42 28.53
CA SER A 6 12.90 5.09 29.51
C SER A 6 13.57 4.56 30.78
N GLY A 7 13.18 5.05 31.95
CA GLY A 7 13.68 4.58 33.24
C GLY A 7 12.55 4.10 34.15
N THR A 8 12.83 3.05 34.93
CA THR A 8 12.00 2.60 36.06
C THR A 8 12.81 2.79 37.33
N ALA A 9 12.27 3.49 38.33
CA ALA A 9 12.88 3.49 39.66
C ALA A 9 12.66 2.10 40.30
N TRP A 10 13.74 1.47 40.76
CA TRP A 10 13.71 0.15 41.42
C TRP A 10 12.63 0.14 42.50
N GLY A 11 11.64 -0.75 42.35
CA GLY A 11 10.53 -0.92 43.30
C GLY A 11 9.32 0.01 43.11
N SER A 12 9.21 0.78 42.02
CA SER A 12 8.00 1.60 41.76
C SER A 12 7.35 1.33 40.40
N SER A 13 6.03 1.32 40.38
CA SER A 13 5.15 1.24 39.20
C SER A 13 5.14 2.52 38.35
N ARG A 14 6.19 3.33 38.40
CA ARG A 14 6.23 4.66 37.76
C ARG A 14 7.33 4.70 36.70
N GLY A 15 6.89 4.82 35.45
CA GLY A 15 7.75 5.03 34.29
C GLY A 15 7.81 6.51 33.91
N PHE A 16 8.91 6.91 33.28
CA PHE A 16 9.03 8.23 32.67
C PHE A 16 9.81 8.16 31.36
N THR A 17 9.46 9.04 30.43
CA THR A 17 10.22 9.26 29.20
C THR A 17 11.20 10.39 29.46
N VAL A 18 12.48 10.16 29.22
CA VAL A 18 13.49 11.23 29.25
C VAL A 18 13.59 11.83 27.86
N SER A 19 13.16 13.07 27.68
CA SER A 19 13.26 13.77 26.40
C SER A 19 14.63 14.44 26.22
N GLU A 20 15.25 14.89 27.31
CA GLU A 20 16.56 15.53 27.32
C GLU A 20 17.38 15.13 28.56
N VAL A 21 18.68 14.93 28.35
CA VAL A 21 19.67 14.60 29.38
C VAL A 21 20.79 15.63 29.34
N ARG A 22 21.08 16.27 30.47
CA ARG A 22 22.20 17.20 30.64
C ARG A 22 23.13 16.70 31.76
N THR A 23 24.39 16.42 31.45
CA THR A 23 25.37 16.05 32.48
C THR A 23 25.77 17.28 33.29
N LEU A 24 25.69 17.16 34.61
CA LEU A 24 26.03 18.21 35.58
C LEU A 24 27.45 18.03 36.13
N SER A 25 27.90 16.79 36.34
CA SER A 25 29.28 16.47 36.74
C SER A 25 29.68 15.07 36.29
N SER A 26 30.93 14.90 35.87
CA SER A 26 31.49 13.62 35.36
C SER A 26 32.68 13.11 36.18
N GLY A 27 32.76 13.44 37.48
CA GLY A 27 33.77 12.93 38.40
C GLY A 27 33.40 11.58 39.03
N ALA A 28 33.84 11.32 40.26
CA ALA A 28 33.62 10.06 40.99
C ALA A 28 32.14 9.64 41.13
N ALA A 29 31.22 10.62 41.08
CA ALA A 29 29.79 10.38 40.94
C ALA A 29 29.26 11.10 39.70
N TYR A 30 28.71 10.33 38.77
CA TYR A 30 28.11 10.83 37.54
C TYR A 30 26.74 11.43 37.85
N ARG A 31 26.57 12.76 37.70
CA ARG A 31 25.29 13.44 37.94
C ARG A 31 24.71 13.99 36.65
N GLN A 32 23.44 13.73 36.41
CA GLN A 32 22.71 14.19 35.23
C GLN A 32 21.36 14.80 35.64
N ALA A 33 21.01 15.92 35.01
CA ALA A 33 19.66 16.46 35.01
C ALA A 33 18.88 15.87 33.82
N LEU A 34 17.63 15.48 34.08
CA LEU A 34 16.75 14.86 33.09
C LEU A 34 15.48 15.71 32.98
N VAL A 35 15.04 16.00 31.75
CA VAL A 35 13.71 16.55 31.49
C VAL A 35 12.75 15.37 31.30
N ALA A 36 11.77 15.25 32.18
CA ALA A 36 10.76 14.20 32.14
C ALA A 36 9.35 14.82 32.17
N PRO A 37 8.43 14.46 31.24
CA PRO A 37 7.01 14.76 31.36
C PRO A 37 6.41 14.14 32.65
N PRO A 38 5.18 14.50 33.05
CA PRO A 38 4.54 13.94 34.25
C PRO A 38 4.58 12.41 34.22
N ARG A 39 4.98 11.83 35.36
CA ARG A 39 5.22 10.38 35.52
C ARG A 39 3.97 9.58 35.16
N ILE A 40 4.12 8.59 34.29
CA ILE A 40 3.04 7.68 33.92
C ILE A 40 3.08 6.50 34.89
N SER A 41 1.96 6.21 35.54
CA SER A 41 1.82 5.01 36.35
C SER A 41 1.64 3.80 35.42
N VAL A 42 2.58 2.88 35.44
CA VAL A 42 2.56 1.62 34.71
C VAL A 42 2.03 0.55 35.66
N GLY A 43 0.86 -0.02 35.36
CA GLY A 43 0.24 -1.03 36.23
C GLY A 43 1.07 -2.30 36.39
N GLU A 44 0.90 -2.99 37.49
CA GLU A 44 1.50 -4.32 37.71
C GLU A 44 1.03 -5.29 36.61
N GLY A 45 1.94 -6.08 36.03
CA GLY A 45 1.65 -6.99 34.91
C GLY A 45 1.77 -6.40 33.49
N TRP A 46 2.02 -5.10 33.34
CA TRP A 46 2.22 -4.49 32.02
C TRP A 46 3.57 -4.89 31.42
N ARG A 47 3.55 -5.45 30.20
CA ARG A 47 4.78 -5.71 29.43
C ARG A 47 5.28 -4.41 28.79
N VAL A 48 6.39 -3.90 29.28
CA VAL A 48 7.11 -2.78 28.66
C VAL A 48 7.99 -3.33 27.53
N VAL A 49 7.67 -2.95 26.29
CA VAL A 49 8.46 -3.31 25.10
C VAL A 49 9.23 -2.09 24.58
N ARG A 50 10.51 -2.28 24.28
CA ARG A 50 11.35 -1.24 23.68
C ARG A 50 11.06 -1.16 22.18
N SER A 51 10.16 -0.27 21.78
CA SER A 51 9.75 -0.07 20.37
C SER A 51 10.76 0.71 19.52
N SER A 52 11.71 1.42 20.15
CA SER A 52 12.82 2.06 19.45
C SER A 52 14.09 2.08 20.31
N GLU A 53 15.25 1.90 19.68
CA GLU A 53 16.55 2.06 20.34
C GLU A 53 17.34 3.13 19.58
N ALA A 54 17.51 4.31 20.19
CA ALA A 54 18.22 5.42 19.57
C ALA A 54 19.63 5.03 19.10
N ALA A 55 20.36 4.22 19.88
CA ALA A 55 21.68 3.73 19.49
C ALA A 55 21.63 2.79 18.27
N LEU A 56 20.60 1.96 18.14
CA LEU A 56 20.41 1.09 16.96
C LEU A 56 20.04 1.92 15.73
N LEU A 57 19.11 2.87 15.87
CA LEU A 57 18.71 3.77 14.78
C LEU A 57 19.88 4.66 14.32
N GLU A 58 20.66 5.19 15.26
CA GLU A 58 21.88 5.93 14.94
C GLU A 58 22.96 5.02 14.33
N ARG A 59 23.14 3.78 14.79
CA ARG A 59 24.03 2.81 14.12
C ARG A 59 23.56 2.49 12.70
N ALA A 60 22.26 2.32 12.47
CA ALA A 60 21.69 2.05 11.14
C ALA A 60 21.79 3.26 10.21
N ARG A 61 21.55 4.47 10.74
CA ARG A 61 21.78 5.72 9.99
C ARG A 61 23.26 5.89 9.70
N ALA A 62 24.13 5.72 10.69
CA ALA A 62 25.58 5.79 10.52
C ALA A 62 26.10 4.71 9.57
N SER A 63 25.56 3.49 9.56
CA SER A 63 25.99 2.46 8.60
C SER A 63 25.64 2.82 7.15
N TYR A 64 24.61 3.64 6.94
CA TYR A 64 24.29 4.21 5.63
C TYR A 64 25.12 5.46 5.31
N THR A 65 25.32 6.37 6.27
CA THR A 65 26.05 7.63 6.09
C THR A 65 27.56 7.43 6.03
N ALA A 66 28.10 6.44 6.75
CA ALA A 66 29.52 6.10 6.81
C ALA A 66 30.00 5.28 5.60
N LEU A 67 29.12 4.93 4.67
CA LEU A 67 29.54 4.49 3.34
C LEU A 67 30.23 5.69 2.65
N PRO A 68 31.53 5.60 2.31
CA PRO A 68 32.21 6.56 1.46
C PRO A 68 31.34 6.88 0.24
N ALA A 69 31.33 8.13 -0.22
CA ALA A 69 30.58 8.50 -1.42
C ALA A 69 30.97 7.62 -2.62
N GLU A 70 32.22 7.14 -2.66
CA GLU A 70 32.75 6.18 -3.64
C GLU A 70 32.18 4.76 -3.53
N LEU A 71 31.69 4.34 -2.35
CA LEU A 71 31.00 3.04 -2.18
C LEU A 71 29.50 3.15 -2.49
N ARG A 72 28.92 4.35 -2.43
CA ARG A 72 27.53 4.61 -2.88
C ARG A 72 27.36 4.54 -4.39
N GLN A 73 28.44 4.72 -5.14
CA GLN A 73 28.48 4.52 -6.59
C GLN A 73 29.74 3.73 -6.91
N ARG A 74 29.61 2.41 -7.12
CA ARG A 74 30.72 1.59 -7.62
C ARG A 74 31.15 2.15 -8.97
N LYS A 75 32.15 3.04 -8.97
CA LYS A 75 32.55 3.76 -10.19
C LYS A 75 33.15 2.77 -11.17
N THR A 76 32.70 2.86 -12.42
CA THR A 76 33.20 2.08 -13.55
C THR A 76 34.64 2.46 -13.83
N ARG A 77 35.50 1.44 -14.00
CA ARG A 77 36.88 1.59 -14.42
C ARG A 77 36.96 2.26 -15.79
N LEU A 78 37.73 3.34 -15.90
CA LEU A 78 38.04 4.04 -17.14
C LEU A 78 39.53 3.91 -17.45
N ASP A 79 39.84 3.35 -18.61
CA ASP A 79 41.22 3.23 -19.11
C ASP A 79 41.41 4.18 -20.29
N VAL A 80 42.53 4.91 -20.31
CA VAL A 80 42.82 5.91 -21.35
C VAL A 80 44.16 5.61 -22.02
N ARG A 81 44.18 5.62 -23.35
CA ARG A 81 45.40 5.49 -24.16
C ARG A 81 45.58 6.70 -25.05
N VAL A 82 46.77 7.29 -25.04
CA VAL A 82 47.06 8.56 -25.70
C VAL A 82 48.14 8.37 -26.76
N PHE A 83 47.93 8.97 -27.94
CA PHE A 83 48.80 8.86 -29.11
C PHE A 83 49.04 10.23 -29.74
N GLY A 84 50.25 10.46 -30.25
CA GLY A 84 50.55 11.68 -30.99
C GLY A 84 52.04 11.91 -31.29
N SER A 85 52.29 12.71 -32.33
CA SER A 85 53.62 13.16 -32.75
C SER A 85 53.61 14.65 -33.05
N ALA A 86 54.78 15.30 -33.09
CA ALA A 86 54.89 16.72 -33.42
C ALA A 86 54.19 17.04 -34.76
N GLY A 87 53.41 18.12 -34.77
CA GLY A 87 52.64 18.57 -35.94
C GLY A 87 51.31 17.84 -36.17
N GLY A 88 51.02 16.74 -35.45
CA GLY A 88 49.74 16.02 -35.51
C GLY A 88 48.83 16.31 -34.31
N GLN A 89 47.56 15.89 -34.38
CA GLN A 89 46.61 16.00 -33.27
C GLN A 89 46.88 14.93 -32.19
N LEU A 90 46.54 15.25 -30.94
CA LEU A 90 46.51 14.29 -29.84
C LEU A 90 45.27 13.40 -30.01
N LYS A 91 45.48 12.10 -30.21
CA LYS A 91 44.40 11.10 -30.22
C LYS A 91 44.33 10.44 -28.85
N ALA A 92 43.15 10.45 -28.23
CA ALA A 92 42.90 9.74 -26.96
C ALA A 92 41.78 8.72 -27.14
N VAL A 93 42.01 7.51 -26.63
CA VAL A 93 41.07 6.39 -26.65
C VAL A 93 40.66 6.09 -25.22
N PHE A 94 39.38 6.25 -24.91
CA PHE A 94 38.78 6.02 -23.59
C PHE A 94 37.96 4.73 -23.65
N SER A 95 38.19 3.82 -22.70
CA SER A 95 37.51 2.53 -22.64
C SER A 95 36.91 2.30 -21.24
N ALA A 96 35.63 1.94 -21.19
CA ALA A 96 34.88 1.68 -19.97
C ALA A 96 33.74 0.68 -20.24
N ASP A 97 33.55 -0.33 -19.38
CA ASP A 97 32.48 -1.34 -19.48
C ASP A 97 32.27 -1.95 -20.88
N GLY A 98 33.36 -2.21 -21.60
CA GLY A 98 33.33 -2.79 -22.95
C GLY A 98 33.10 -1.77 -24.09
N GLU A 99 32.76 -0.53 -23.76
CA GLU A 99 32.66 0.57 -24.71
C GLU A 99 34.01 1.24 -24.94
N THR A 100 34.19 1.79 -26.15
CA THR A 100 35.39 2.57 -26.50
C THR A 100 35.03 3.78 -27.33
N VAL A 101 35.55 4.93 -26.91
CA VAL A 101 35.40 6.23 -27.57
C VAL A 101 36.77 6.76 -27.94
N THR A 102 36.89 7.31 -29.14
CA THR A 102 38.13 7.93 -29.64
C THR A 102 37.89 9.39 -29.94
N VAL A 103 38.66 10.26 -29.31
CA VAL A 103 38.61 11.72 -29.50
C VAL A 103 39.96 12.24 -29.99
N ARG A 104 39.96 13.39 -30.67
CA ARG A 104 41.17 14.06 -31.17
C ARG A 104 41.17 15.52 -30.80
N SER A 105 42.31 16.06 -30.36
CA SER A 105 42.44 17.49 -30.08
C SER A 105 42.18 18.31 -31.34
N GLU A 106 41.66 19.52 -31.19
CA GLU A 106 41.51 20.43 -32.32
C GLU A 106 42.87 21.00 -32.71
N LEU A 107 43.67 21.35 -31.70
CA LEU A 107 45.04 21.84 -31.89
C LEU A 107 46.04 20.71 -32.14
N ASN A 108 47.06 21.02 -32.94
CA ASN A 108 48.19 20.13 -33.16
C ASN A 108 49.18 20.19 -31.99
N LEU A 109 49.82 19.06 -31.73
CA LEU A 109 50.92 18.92 -30.78
C LEU A 109 52.14 19.70 -31.28
N ALA A 110 52.58 20.66 -30.48
CA ALA A 110 53.78 21.44 -30.76
C ALA A 110 54.96 20.96 -29.90
N PRO A 111 56.21 21.16 -30.32
CA PRO A 111 57.36 21.00 -29.43
C PRO A 111 57.23 21.90 -28.19
N ALA A 112 57.50 21.35 -27.02
CA ALA A 112 57.36 22.07 -25.75
C ALA A 112 58.50 23.08 -25.57
N SER A 113 58.15 24.36 -25.41
CA SER A 113 59.13 25.43 -25.12
C SER A 113 59.40 25.63 -23.62
N LYS A 114 58.49 25.17 -22.75
CA LYS A 114 58.61 25.28 -21.28
C LYS A 114 58.29 23.97 -20.57
N ARG A 115 57.05 23.48 -20.70
CA ARG A 115 56.58 22.26 -20.04
C ARG A 115 55.99 21.31 -21.08
N ALA A 116 56.54 20.10 -21.16
CA ALA A 116 56.00 19.04 -21.99
C ALA A 116 54.83 18.33 -21.29
N LEU A 117 53.99 17.65 -22.06
CA LEU A 117 52.99 16.72 -21.55
C LEU A 117 53.71 15.62 -20.78
N ASP A 118 53.44 15.56 -19.47
CA ASP A 118 53.95 14.54 -18.57
C ASP A 118 52.78 13.66 -18.07
N GLU A 119 53.12 12.44 -17.67
CA GLU A 119 52.14 11.48 -17.16
C GLU A 119 51.34 12.02 -15.94
N PRO A 120 51.97 12.68 -14.94
CA PRO A 120 51.24 13.26 -13.82
C PRO A 120 50.17 14.28 -14.24
N ALA A 121 50.49 15.21 -15.15
CA ALA A 121 49.55 16.23 -15.61
C ALA A 121 48.41 15.62 -16.43
N LEU A 122 48.71 14.67 -17.32
CA LEU A 122 47.66 13.99 -18.09
C LEU A 122 46.75 13.17 -17.18
N ARG A 123 47.30 12.46 -16.18
CA ARG A 123 46.49 11.73 -15.19
C ARG A 123 45.63 12.66 -14.36
N GLU A 124 46.17 13.80 -13.93
CA GLU A 124 45.42 14.80 -13.18
C GLU A 124 44.25 15.36 -14.00
N HIS A 125 44.51 15.83 -15.22
CA HIS A 125 43.49 16.49 -16.03
C HIS A 125 42.46 15.52 -16.61
N LEU A 126 42.87 14.34 -17.09
CA LEU A 126 41.96 13.30 -17.58
C LEU A 126 41.21 12.61 -16.44
N GLY A 127 41.78 12.57 -15.22
CA GLY A 127 41.19 11.96 -14.04
C GLY A 127 40.17 12.83 -13.30
N ARG A 128 40.01 14.11 -13.68
CA ARG A 128 38.99 15.03 -13.14
C ARG A 128 37.61 14.68 -13.69
N LEU A 129 37.06 13.56 -13.22
CA LEU A 129 35.81 12.98 -13.70
C LEU A 129 34.58 13.40 -12.87
N GLY A 130 34.76 14.15 -11.78
CA GLY A 130 33.65 14.72 -10.99
C GLY A 130 32.61 13.70 -10.54
N GLU A 131 31.34 14.05 -10.70
CA GLU A 131 30.16 13.23 -10.37
C GLU A 131 29.82 12.16 -11.42
N THR A 132 30.66 12.00 -12.44
CA THR A 132 30.47 10.96 -13.44
C THR A 132 30.69 9.58 -12.79
N PRO A 133 30.08 8.52 -13.33
CA PRO A 133 30.18 7.17 -12.81
C PRO A 133 31.56 6.55 -13.05
N PHE A 134 32.52 7.27 -13.63
CA PHE A 134 33.81 6.74 -14.05
C PHE A 134 34.92 7.09 -13.07
N SER A 135 35.89 6.20 -12.92
CA SER A 135 37.17 6.46 -12.24
C SER A 135 38.34 6.08 -13.15
N LEU A 136 39.28 7.01 -13.35
CA LEU A 136 40.47 6.76 -14.17
C LEU A 136 41.34 5.72 -13.45
N ALA A 137 41.48 4.54 -14.04
CA ALA A 137 42.24 3.43 -13.47
C ALA A 137 43.59 3.23 -14.15
N ALA A 138 43.65 3.32 -15.48
CA ALA A 138 44.90 3.24 -16.23
C ALA A 138 45.05 4.39 -17.24
N LEU A 139 46.29 4.82 -17.43
CA LEU A 139 46.68 5.80 -18.45
C LEU A 139 47.94 5.28 -19.15
N GLU A 140 47.86 5.08 -20.47
CA GLU A 140 48.96 4.61 -21.31
C GLU A 140 49.44 5.73 -22.25
N LEU A 141 50.74 6.00 -22.25
CA LEU A 141 51.36 7.07 -23.06
C LEU A 141 52.39 6.55 -24.06
N SER A 142 52.52 5.22 -24.23
CA SER A 142 53.50 4.57 -25.11
C SER A 142 53.44 5.08 -26.56
N GLY A 143 52.26 5.52 -27.00
CA GLY A 143 52.02 6.07 -28.33
C GLY A 143 52.23 7.59 -28.48
N LEU A 144 52.64 8.28 -27.41
CA LEU A 144 52.87 9.74 -27.41
C LEU A 144 54.38 10.03 -27.52
N SER A 145 54.78 10.78 -28.53
CA SER A 145 56.18 11.19 -28.70
C SER A 145 56.59 12.16 -27.57
N PRO A 146 57.83 12.08 -27.05
CA PRO A 146 58.28 12.92 -25.95
C PRO A 146 58.43 14.39 -26.34
N GLY A 147 58.40 15.30 -25.35
CA GLY A 147 58.70 16.71 -25.56
C GLY A 147 57.61 17.51 -26.27
N LEU A 148 56.37 17.02 -26.29
CA LEU A 148 55.23 17.69 -26.92
C LEU A 148 54.42 18.52 -25.93
N PHE A 149 53.72 19.53 -26.43
CA PHE A 149 52.87 20.44 -25.69
C PHE A 149 51.46 20.48 -26.29
N LEU A 150 50.46 20.47 -25.42
CA LEU A 150 49.08 20.79 -25.73
C LEU A 150 48.49 21.61 -24.58
N PRO A 151 47.71 22.67 -24.84
CA PRO A 151 47.05 23.44 -23.79
C PRO A 151 46.15 22.57 -22.90
N ILE A 152 46.09 22.87 -21.60
CA ILE A 152 45.23 22.16 -20.64
C ILE A 152 43.74 22.23 -21.03
N SER A 153 43.32 23.34 -21.64
CA SER A 153 41.95 23.50 -22.16
C SER A 153 41.58 22.42 -23.17
N GLU A 154 42.50 22.04 -24.05
CA GLU A 154 42.29 20.98 -25.04
C GLU A 154 42.18 19.60 -24.38
N ILE A 155 43.01 19.32 -23.37
CA ILE A 155 42.96 18.06 -22.61
C ILE A 155 41.61 17.94 -21.88
N ASN A 156 41.14 19.04 -21.29
CA ASN A 156 39.84 19.10 -20.63
C ASN A 156 38.69 18.91 -21.62
N HIS A 157 38.78 19.50 -22.82
CA HIS A 157 37.80 19.35 -23.88
C HIS A 157 37.73 17.89 -24.36
N LEU A 158 38.88 17.24 -24.60
CA LEU A 158 38.94 15.83 -24.96
C LEU A 158 38.31 14.92 -23.90
N ARG A 159 38.63 15.14 -22.62
CA ARG A 159 38.01 14.42 -21.52
C ARG A 159 36.50 14.60 -21.54
N GLN A 160 36.02 15.83 -21.66
CA GLN A 160 34.59 16.12 -21.63
C GLN A 160 33.86 15.43 -22.80
N GLN A 161 34.36 15.60 -24.02
CA GLN A 161 33.79 14.95 -25.20
C GLN A 161 33.74 13.42 -25.06
N ALA A 162 34.84 12.80 -24.62
CA ALA A 162 34.91 11.35 -24.48
C ALA A 162 33.97 10.82 -23.38
N VAL A 163 33.89 11.52 -22.25
CA VAL A 163 33.02 11.15 -21.13
C VAL A 163 31.55 11.32 -21.50
N ASP A 164 31.19 12.40 -22.20
CA ASP A 164 29.81 12.65 -22.64
C ASP A 164 29.35 11.55 -23.62
N GLU A 165 30.20 11.15 -24.57
CA GLU A 165 29.88 10.05 -25.48
C GLU A 165 29.79 8.69 -24.77
N LEU A 166 30.70 8.40 -23.83
CA LEU A 166 30.62 7.17 -23.02
C LEU A 166 29.37 7.12 -22.14
N LEU A 167 28.96 8.25 -21.57
CA LEU A 167 27.72 8.36 -20.80
C LEU A 167 26.50 8.04 -21.66
N GLN A 168 26.42 8.64 -22.86
CA GLN A 168 25.32 8.41 -23.78
C GLN A 168 25.19 6.93 -24.16
N ARG A 169 26.31 6.27 -24.49
CA ARG A 169 26.32 4.84 -24.83
C ARG A 169 25.92 3.96 -23.65
N ARG A 170 26.43 4.27 -22.44
CA ARG A 170 26.09 3.54 -21.21
C ARG A 170 24.61 3.66 -20.88
N ASP A 171 24.04 4.87 -20.98
CA ASP A 171 22.65 5.12 -20.64
C ASP A 171 21.72 4.41 -21.64
N TRP A 172 22.05 4.43 -22.94
CA TRP A 172 21.33 3.64 -23.95
C TRP A 172 21.39 2.13 -23.66
N ALA A 173 22.57 1.58 -23.38
CA ALA A 173 22.73 0.16 -23.07
C ALA A 173 21.94 -0.23 -21.82
N ARG A 174 21.90 0.65 -20.81
CA ARG A 174 21.12 0.45 -19.59
C ARG A 174 19.62 0.49 -19.86
N GLU A 175 19.14 1.43 -20.67
CA GLU A 175 17.73 1.50 -21.07
C GLU A 175 17.31 0.23 -21.83
N ALA A 176 18.13 -0.23 -22.78
CA ALA A 176 17.89 -1.47 -23.52
C ALA A 176 17.81 -2.69 -22.58
N ALA A 177 18.76 -2.84 -21.66
CA ALA A 177 18.76 -3.94 -20.69
C ALA A 177 17.53 -3.90 -19.74
N LEU A 178 17.11 -2.69 -19.34
CA LEU A 178 15.89 -2.52 -18.54
C LEU A 178 14.62 -2.86 -19.33
N ALA A 179 14.56 -2.50 -20.61
CA ALA A 179 13.46 -2.84 -21.51
C ALA A 179 13.38 -4.36 -21.77
N GLU A 180 14.51 -5.02 -22.02
CA GLU A 180 14.58 -6.48 -22.18
C GLU A 180 14.13 -7.20 -20.90
N ARG A 181 14.60 -6.73 -19.74
CA ARG A 181 14.16 -7.26 -18.44
C ARG A 181 12.66 -7.07 -18.25
N ARG A 182 12.11 -5.90 -18.60
CA ARG A 182 10.67 -5.64 -18.54
C ARG A 182 9.90 -6.62 -19.43
N ALA A 183 10.31 -6.77 -20.68
CA ALA A 183 9.67 -7.69 -21.63
C ALA A 183 9.71 -9.14 -21.13
N THR A 184 10.84 -9.57 -20.55
CA THR A 184 10.98 -10.91 -19.95
C THR A 184 10.01 -11.12 -18.79
N ILE A 185 9.91 -10.12 -17.90
CA ILE A 185 8.95 -10.14 -16.79
C ILE A 185 7.51 -10.20 -17.32
N ASP A 186 7.16 -9.33 -18.27
CA ASP A 186 5.80 -9.26 -18.81
C ASP A 186 5.41 -10.56 -19.53
N ALA A 187 6.35 -11.19 -20.24
CA ALA A 187 6.14 -12.48 -20.87
C ALA A 187 5.93 -13.61 -19.85
N ALA A 188 6.73 -13.64 -18.78
CA ALA A 188 6.60 -14.63 -17.70
C ALA A 188 5.32 -14.41 -16.86
N LEU A 189 4.87 -13.17 -16.74
CA LEU A 189 3.66 -12.75 -16.04
C LEU A 189 2.43 -12.73 -16.95
N LYS A 190 2.50 -13.28 -18.17
CA LYS A 190 1.35 -13.27 -19.07
C LYS A 190 0.19 -14.04 -18.45
N LEU A 191 -0.83 -13.30 -18.02
CA LEU A 191 -2.04 -13.87 -17.46
C LEU A 191 -2.90 -14.42 -18.61
N SER A 192 -3.31 -15.67 -18.47
CA SER A 192 -4.39 -16.24 -19.25
C SER A 192 -5.62 -16.24 -18.34
N PRO A 193 -6.46 -15.20 -18.39
CA PRO A 193 -7.67 -15.16 -17.57
C PRO A 193 -8.51 -16.37 -17.95
N SER A 194 -8.67 -17.31 -17.02
CA SER A 194 -9.68 -18.35 -17.14
C SER A 194 -11.04 -17.65 -17.09
N THR A 195 -11.91 -17.97 -18.03
CA THR A 195 -13.31 -17.54 -17.97
C THR A 195 -13.92 -18.11 -16.70
N HIS A 196 -14.21 -17.25 -15.72
CA HIS A 196 -14.98 -17.64 -14.55
C HIS A 196 -16.40 -17.93 -15.02
N GLY A 197 -16.77 -19.21 -15.05
CA GLY A 197 -18.11 -19.62 -15.46
C GLY A 197 -19.14 -18.96 -14.56
N ALA A 198 -20.01 -18.13 -15.14
CA ALA A 198 -21.24 -17.73 -14.49
C ALA A 198 -22.00 -19.02 -14.13
N PRO A 199 -22.51 -19.18 -12.89
CA PRO A 199 -23.33 -20.34 -12.57
C PRO A 199 -24.56 -20.38 -13.48
N ASP A 200 -24.86 -21.57 -14.00
CA ASP A 200 -26.05 -21.83 -14.83
C ASP A 200 -27.32 -21.34 -14.10
N GLY A 201 -28.09 -20.47 -14.75
CA GLY A 201 -29.44 -20.10 -14.29
C GLY A 201 -29.73 -18.61 -14.05
N VAL A 202 -28.83 -17.68 -14.37
CA VAL A 202 -29.21 -16.24 -14.42
C VAL A 202 -29.90 -15.97 -15.76
N PRO A 203 -31.18 -15.52 -15.80
CA PRO A 203 -31.87 -15.26 -17.05
C PRO A 203 -31.13 -14.20 -17.87
N THR A 204 -30.67 -14.59 -19.05
CA THR A 204 -30.15 -13.73 -20.12
C THR A 204 -31.31 -12.98 -20.77
N GLY A 205 -31.81 -11.97 -20.08
CA GLY A 205 -32.84 -11.08 -20.61
C GLY A 205 -32.86 -9.74 -19.88
N SER A 206 -32.71 -8.66 -20.65
CA SER A 206 -32.92 -7.24 -20.30
C SER A 206 -31.73 -6.46 -19.70
N SER A 207 -31.43 -5.31 -20.34
CA SER A 207 -30.76 -4.09 -19.86
C SER A 207 -29.79 -4.22 -18.67
N ALA A 208 -28.48 -4.05 -18.93
CA ALA A 208 -27.35 -3.97 -17.99
C ALA A 208 -27.72 -4.02 -16.49
N ARG A 209 -27.87 -5.24 -15.95
CA ARG A 209 -28.21 -5.49 -14.54
C ARG A 209 -26.93 -5.32 -13.70
N PHE A 210 -26.86 -4.26 -12.92
CA PHE A 210 -25.82 -4.05 -11.92
C PHE A 210 -26.17 -4.75 -10.60
N ASP A 211 -25.18 -4.95 -9.73
CA ASP A 211 -25.38 -5.40 -8.36
C ASP A 211 -24.99 -4.27 -7.39
N LEU A 212 -25.99 -3.73 -6.69
CA LEU A 212 -25.81 -2.79 -5.58
C LEU A 212 -25.84 -3.57 -4.27
N VAL A 213 -24.65 -3.79 -3.72
CA VAL A 213 -24.42 -4.59 -2.51
C VAL A 213 -24.42 -3.66 -1.30
N ALA A 214 -25.26 -3.93 -0.31
CA ALA A 214 -25.26 -3.23 0.98
C ALA A 214 -24.82 -4.19 2.11
N SER A 215 -23.67 -3.91 2.72
CA SER A 215 -23.22 -4.57 3.94
C SER A 215 -23.76 -3.87 5.17
N VAL A 216 -24.43 -4.62 6.04
CA VAL A 216 -25.05 -4.13 7.27
C VAL A 216 -24.80 -5.12 8.41
N PHE A 217 -25.02 -4.71 9.66
CA PHE A 217 -24.82 -5.57 10.83
C PHE A 217 -26.08 -5.80 11.67
N THR A 218 -27.21 -5.18 11.33
CA THR A 218 -28.50 -5.45 11.96
C THR A 218 -29.54 -5.93 10.95
N LEU A 219 -30.56 -6.64 11.44
CA LEU A 219 -31.66 -7.12 10.60
C LEU A 219 -32.58 -5.98 10.14
N ASP A 220 -32.64 -4.88 10.90
CA ASP A 220 -33.44 -3.71 10.54
C ASP A 220 -32.76 -2.93 9.41
N ASP A 221 -31.47 -2.68 9.56
CA ASP A 221 -30.63 -2.06 8.53
C ASP A 221 -30.69 -2.83 7.20
N ALA A 222 -30.74 -4.16 7.26
CA ALA A 222 -30.93 -5.02 6.09
C ALA A 222 -32.24 -4.74 5.35
N ARG A 223 -33.34 -4.57 6.09
CA ARG A 223 -34.64 -4.23 5.50
C ARG A 223 -34.64 -2.81 4.94
N VAL A 224 -34.04 -1.86 5.66
CA VAL A 224 -33.91 -0.47 5.22
C VAL A 224 -33.12 -0.39 3.91
N ALA A 225 -31.97 -1.09 3.83
CA ALA A 225 -31.16 -1.14 2.62
C ALA A 225 -31.89 -1.80 1.44
N ALA A 226 -32.61 -2.90 1.69
CA ALA A 226 -33.40 -3.57 0.67
C ALA A 226 -34.52 -2.66 0.13
N ALA A 227 -35.29 -2.02 1.03
CA ALA A 227 -36.33 -1.08 0.66
C ALA A 227 -35.80 0.15 -0.10
N ALA A 228 -34.57 0.57 0.17
CA ALA A 228 -33.90 1.66 -0.53
C ALA A 228 -33.33 1.29 -1.91
N GLY A 229 -33.41 0.00 -2.29
CA GLY A 229 -33.08 -0.47 -3.64
C GLY A 229 -31.79 -1.27 -3.77
N ALA A 230 -31.19 -1.74 -2.68
CA ALA A 230 -30.09 -2.71 -2.74
C ALA A 230 -30.56 -4.02 -3.39
N THR A 231 -29.74 -4.59 -4.27
CA THR A 231 -30.02 -5.88 -4.93
C THR A 231 -29.46 -7.07 -4.16
N THR A 232 -28.43 -6.82 -3.36
CA THR A 232 -27.82 -7.79 -2.46
C THR A 232 -27.63 -7.18 -1.08
N ILE A 233 -28.05 -7.90 -0.04
CA ILE A 233 -27.70 -7.63 1.35
C ILE A 233 -26.59 -8.57 1.79
N VAL A 234 -25.53 -8.01 2.35
CA VAL A 234 -24.50 -8.76 3.07
C VAL A 234 -24.67 -8.49 4.56
N LEU A 235 -25.11 -9.49 5.32
CA LEU A 235 -25.27 -9.37 6.76
C LEU A 235 -24.00 -9.83 7.48
N ASP A 236 -23.32 -8.91 8.18
CA ASP A 236 -22.21 -9.23 9.08
C ASP A 236 -22.76 -9.55 10.48
N VAL A 237 -23.08 -10.83 10.69
CA VAL A 237 -23.59 -11.34 11.97
C VAL A 237 -22.53 -11.36 13.09
N PHE A 238 -21.26 -11.07 12.77
CA PHE A 238 -20.13 -11.15 13.69
C PHE A 238 -19.61 -9.79 14.13
N LEU A 239 -19.90 -8.70 13.38
CA LEU A 239 -19.34 -7.38 13.63
C LEU A 239 -19.64 -6.82 15.02
N ARG A 240 -20.84 -7.09 15.55
CA ARG A 240 -21.28 -6.64 16.89
C ARG A 240 -21.94 -7.76 17.67
N HIS A 241 -21.57 -7.91 18.94
CA HIS A 241 -22.25 -8.79 19.89
C HIS A 241 -23.59 -8.18 20.36
N PRO A 242 -24.62 -8.99 20.67
CA PRO A 242 -24.74 -10.42 20.40
C PRO A 242 -25.07 -10.71 18.95
N THR A 243 -24.62 -11.86 18.48
CA THR A 243 -25.05 -12.38 17.18
C THR A 243 -26.57 -12.60 17.19
N PRO A 244 -27.31 -12.27 16.12
CA PRO A 244 -28.75 -12.48 16.07
C PRO A 244 -29.13 -13.97 16.14
N PRO A 245 -30.36 -14.32 16.58
CA PRO A 245 -30.85 -15.69 16.49
C PRO A 245 -30.93 -16.16 15.03
N VAL A 246 -30.48 -17.40 14.76
CA VAL A 246 -30.52 -18.02 13.42
C VAL A 246 -31.92 -18.01 12.80
N THR A 247 -32.96 -18.23 13.60
CA THR A 247 -34.35 -18.22 13.14
C THR A 247 -34.75 -16.87 12.55
N ARG A 248 -34.28 -15.76 13.14
CA ARG A 248 -34.54 -14.41 12.62
C ARG A 248 -33.76 -14.12 11.34
N VAL A 249 -32.55 -14.66 11.22
CA VAL A 249 -31.76 -14.54 9.98
C VAL A 249 -32.40 -15.33 8.84
N ARG A 250 -32.96 -16.52 9.11
CA ARG A 250 -33.74 -17.29 8.12
C ARG A 250 -35.00 -16.55 7.69
N ALA A 251 -35.77 -16.01 8.64
CA ALA A 251 -36.95 -15.20 8.32
C ALA A 251 -36.60 -13.97 7.45
N LEU A 252 -35.50 -13.26 7.77
CA LEU A 252 -35.00 -12.17 6.94
C LEU A 252 -34.64 -12.66 5.52
N ALA A 253 -34.02 -13.84 5.39
CA ALA A 253 -33.69 -14.40 4.09
C ALA A 253 -34.95 -14.63 3.23
N ASP A 254 -36.01 -15.18 3.82
CA ASP A 254 -37.29 -15.42 3.15
C ASP A 254 -37.96 -14.10 2.74
N GLU A 255 -37.96 -13.09 3.64
CA GLU A 255 -38.47 -11.74 3.38
C GLU A 255 -37.73 -11.04 2.22
N LEU A 256 -36.40 -11.15 2.16
CA LEU A 256 -35.56 -10.56 1.11
C LEU A 256 -35.74 -11.31 -0.22
N ALA A 257 -35.79 -12.64 -0.18
CA ALA A 257 -36.02 -13.46 -1.36
C ALA A 257 -37.37 -13.15 -2.03
N ALA A 258 -38.43 -12.91 -1.24
CA ALA A 258 -39.73 -12.49 -1.75
C ALA A 258 -39.70 -11.13 -2.49
N GLN A 259 -38.69 -10.29 -2.21
CA GLN A 259 -38.44 -9.01 -2.89
C GLN A 259 -37.43 -9.12 -4.03
N GLY A 260 -36.91 -10.33 -4.32
CA GLY A 260 -35.85 -10.54 -5.30
C GLY A 260 -34.48 -10.03 -4.87
N VAL A 261 -34.26 -9.82 -3.56
CA VAL A 261 -33.01 -9.35 -2.96
C VAL A 261 -32.23 -10.54 -2.42
N MET A 262 -30.96 -10.67 -2.82
CA MET A 262 -30.08 -11.75 -2.37
C MET A 262 -29.55 -11.50 -0.96
N LEU A 263 -29.62 -12.47 -0.05
CA LEU A 263 -28.92 -12.43 1.23
C LEU A 263 -27.60 -13.21 1.16
N ARG A 264 -26.51 -12.57 1.60
CA ARG A 264 -25.21 -13.20 1.87
C ARG A 264 -24.82 -12.98 3.32
N LEU A 265 -24.04 -13.90 3.90
CA LEU A 265 -23.41 -13.68 5.22
C LEU A 265 -21.95 -13.28 5.07
N ARG A 266 -21.50 -12.29 5.83
CA ARG A 266 -20.08 -11.96 5.95
C ARG A 266 -19.43 -12.83 7.03
N THR A 267 -18.31 -13.47 6.73
CA THR A 267 -17.54 -14.22 7.74
C THR A 267 -16.58 -13.30 8.48
N PRO A 268 -16.08 -13.67 9.68
CA PRO A 268 -14.97 -12.96 10.29
C PRO A 268 -13.74 -12.95 9.38
N THR A 269 -12.94 -11.89 9.46
CA THR A 269 -11.65 -11.76 8.75
C THR A 269 -10.55 -12.58 9.43
N ILE A 270 -10.68 -12.82 10.74
CA ILE A 270 -9.79 -13.64 11.55
C ILE A 270 -10.62 -14.75 12.20
N VAL A 271 -10.21 -16.00 12.01
CA VAL A 271 -10.82 -17.17 12.64
C VAL A 271 -9.72 -18.03 13.25
N ARG A 272 -9.70 -18.14 14.57
CA ARG A 272 -8.81 -19.09 15.27
C ARG A 272 -9.42 -20.49 15.33
N PRO A 273 -8.61 -21.56 15.51
CA PRO A 273 -9.11 -22.93 15.63
C PRO A 273 -10.24 -23.07 16.68
N GLU A 274 -10.11 -22.43 17.83
CA GLU A 274 -11.12 -22.43 18.90
C GLU A 274 -12.42 -21.71 18.53
N GLU A 275 -12.37 -20.76 17.61
CA GLU A 275 -13.53 -19.99 17.12
C GLU A 275 -14.28 -20.71 15.98
N ARG A 276 -13.64 -21.72 15.37
CA ARG A 276 -14.18 -22.43 14.19
C ARG A 276 -15.58 -22.95 14.43
N ARG A 277 -15.86 -23.49 15.62
CA ARG A 277 -17.17 -24.07 15.98
C ARG A 277 -18.29 -23.01 15.92
N VAL A 278 -18.01 -21.78 16.36
CA VAL A 278 -18.98 -20.68 16.33
C VAL A 278 -19.28 -20.28 14.89
N VAL A 279 -18.23 -20.18 14.06
CA VAL A 279 -18.37 -19.85 12.63
C VAL A 279 -19.09 -20.97 11.87
N GLN A 280 -18.78 -22.25 12.16
CA GLN A 280 -19.34 -23.41 11.47
C GLN A 280 -20.88 -23.43 11.52
N LYS A 281 -21.46 -23.12 12.69
CA LYS A 281 -22.92 -23.01 12.85
C LYS A 281 -23.58 -22.09 11.81
N TRP A 282 -22.90 -21.02 11.42
CA TRP A 282 -23.39 -20.08 10.41
C TRP A 282 -23.13 -20.56 8.98
N LEU A 283 -22.02 -21.25 8.73
CA LEU A 283 -21.72 -21.83 7.42
C LEU A 283 -22.69 -22.97 7.06
N ASP A 284 -23.07 -23.77 8.04
CA ASP A 284 -24.03 -24.88 7.91
C ASP A 284 -25.43 -24.41 7.47
N LEU A 285 -25.74 -23.11 7.58
CA LEU A 285 -27.02 -22.56 7.15
C LEU A 285 -27.22 -22.59 5.63
N GLY A 286 -26.14 -22.74 4.86
CA GLY A 286 -26.23 -22.87 3.39
C GLY A 286 -26.16 -21.56 2.61
N PHE A 287 -26.16 -20.40 3.27
CA PHE A 287 -26.17 -19.11 2.58
C PHE A 287 -24.88 -18.87 1.75
N PRO A 288 -24.98 -18.08 0.67
CA PRO A 288 -23.81 -17.51 0.01
C PRO A 288 -23.01 -16.59 0.94
N LEU A 289 -21.72 -16.44 0.68
CA LEU A 289 -20.78 -15.86 1.62
C LEU A 289 -19.96 -14.73 1.01
N LEU A 290 -19.64 -13.75 1.85
CA LEU A 290 -18.57 -12.79 1.63
C LEU A 290 -17.48 -13.06 2.67
N SER A 291 -16.24 -13.35 2.24
CA SER A 291 -15.18 -13.71 3.18
C SER A 291 -13.90 -12.93 2.95
N GLY A 292 -13.43 -12.26 4.01
CA GLY A 292 -12.11 -11.65 4.08
C GLY A 292 -11.02 -12.60 4.59
N HIS A 293 -11.35 -13.87 4.83
CA HIS A 293 -10.42 -14.86 5.32
C HIS A 293 -10.03 -15.81 4.16
N LEU A 294 -8.81 -15.67 3.63
CA LEU A 294 -8.36 -16.42 2.45
C LEU A 294 -8.52 -17.95 2.58
N GLY A 295 -8.28 -18.50 3.78
CA GLY A 295 -8.48 -19.92 4.05
C GLY A 295 -9.94 -20.37 3.91
N LEU A 296 -10.90 -19.51 4.28
CA LEU A 296 -12.33 -19.81 4.15
C LEU A 296 -12.78 -19.66 2.69
N VAL A 297 -12.23 -18.67 1.97
CA VAL A 297 -12.42 -18.56 0.52
C VAL A 297 -12.02 -19.87 -0.17
N ALA A 298 -10.81 -20.36 0.09
CA ALA A 298 -10.32 -21.59 -0.54
C ALA A 298 -11.06 -22.85 -0.10
N GLU A 299 -11.34 -23.01 1.20
CA GLU A 299 -12.04 -24.16 1.76
C GLU A 299 -13.46 -24.28 1.19
N LEU A 300 -14.22 -23.18 1.26
CA LEU A 300 -15.65 -23.19 0.95
C LEU A 300 -15.90 -23.20 -0.55
N SER A 301 -15.06 -22.51 -1.33
CA SER A 301 -15.14 -22.58 -2.79
C SER A 301 -14.83 -23.98 -3.30
N ARG A 302 -13.84 -24.68 -2.72
CA ARG A 302 -13.56 -26.09 -3.05
C ARG A 302 -14.72 -27.02 -2.70
N ALA A 303 -15.49 -26.68 -1.67
CA ALA A 303 -16.73 -27.38 -1.31
C ALA A 303 -17.94 -26.97 -2.19
N GLY A 304 -17.74 -26.20 -3.26
CA GLY A 304 -18.79 -25.79 -4.19
C GLY A 304 -19.72 -24.69 -3.66
N ARG A 305 -19.33 -23.95 -2.62
CA ARG A 305 -20.13 -22.86 -2.05
C ARG A 305 -20.00 -21.59 -2.89
N ASP A 306 -21.06 -20.78 -2.92
CA ASP A 306 -21.00 -19.42 -3.49
C ASP A 306 -20.25 -18.48 -2.52
N VAL A 307 -19.01 -18.13 -2.88
CA VAL A 307 -18.13 -17.29 -2.06
C VAL A 307 -17.60 -16.12 -2.88
N ILE A 308 -17.82 -14.91 -2.36
CA ILE A 308 -17.15 -13.68 -2.80
C ILE A 308 -15.97 -13.42 -1.86
N ALA A 309 -14.81 -13.08 -2.42
CA ALA A 309 -13.67 -12.64 -1.65
C ALA A 309 -13.84 -11.15 -1.27
N ASP A 310 -13.84 -10.84 0.03
CA ASP A 310 -14.01 -9.47 0.58
C ASP A 310 -12.75 -8.61 0.34
N TYR A 311 -12.87 -7.29 0.42
CA TYR A 311 -11.73 -6.38 0.23
C TYR A 311 -10.57 -6.66 1.20
N ALA A 312 -10.84 -7.28 2.36
CA ALA A 312 -9.84 -7.68 3.33
C ALA A 312 -8.88 -8.79 2.85
N VAL A 313 -9.15 -9.47 1.73
CA VAL A 313 -8.19 -10.41 1.11
C VAL A 313 -7.04 -9.70 0.38
N ASN A 314 -7.09 -8.37 0.26
CA ASN A 314 -6.04 -7.54 -0.32
C ASN A 314 -5.70 -7.89 -1.78
N CYS A 315 -6.72 -7.90 -2.65
CA CYS A 315 -6.50 -8.03 -4.09
C CYS A 315 -6.01 -6.71 -4.70
N PHE A 316 -4.70 -6.58 -4.92
CA PHE A 316 -4.05 -5.35 -5.45
C PHE A 316 -3.62 -5.42 -6.91
N ASN A 317 -3.55 -6.60 -7.49
CA ASN A 317 -3.05 -6.78 -8.85
C ASN A 317 -3.73 -7.97 -9.54
N GLN A 318 -3.53 -8.07 -10.85
CA GLN A 318 -4.15 -9.09 -11.68
C GLN A 318 -3.70 -10.52 -11.30
N HIS A 319 -2.49 -10.72 -10.75
CA HIS A 319 -2.03 -12.05 -10.32
C HIS A 319 -2.71 -12.50 -9.04
N THR A 320 -2.89 -11.61 -8.08
CA THR A 320 -3.69 -11.89 -6.88
C THR A 320 -5.12 -12.21 -7.28
N ALA A 321 -5.70 -11.46 -8.23
CA ALA A 321 -7.03 -11.76 -8.75
C ALA A 321 -7.11 -13.16 -9.35
N ALA A 322 -6.18 -13.50 -10.26
CA ALA A 322 -6.11 -14.81 -10.89
C ALA A 322 -5.96 -15.96 -9.87
N GLU A 323 -5.19 -15.76 -8.80
CA GLU A 323 -5.04 -16.75 -7.73
C GLU A 323 -6.32 -16.92 -6.91
N LEU A 324 -6.99 -15.83 -6.52
CA LEU A 324 -8.27 -15.90 -5.80
C LEU A 324 -9.35 -16.61 -6.62
N PHE A 325 -9.37 -16.30 -7.91
CA PHE A 325 -10.21 -16.94 -8.90
C PHE A 325 -9.88 -18.43 -9.06
N ARG A 326 -8.60 -18.82 -9.11
CA ARG A 326 -8.15 -20.22 -9.11
C ARG A 326 -8.54 -20.97 -7.82
N LEU A 327 -8.55 -20.28 -6.68
CA LEU A 327 -9.02 -20.82 -5.40
C LEU A 327 -10.55 -21.00 -5.37
N GLY A 328 -11.26 -20.48 -6.38
CA GLY A 328 -12.70 -20.69 -6.60
C GLY A 328 -13.59 -19.53 -6.16
N ALA A 329 -13.03 -18.37 -5.81
CA ALA A 329 -13.84 -17.19 -5.55
C ALA A 329 -14.71 -16.86 -6.77
N ARG A 330 -16.00 -16.59 -6.56
CA ARG A 330 -16.94 -16.22 -7.62
C ARG A 330 -16.72 -14.79 -8.09
N ARG A 331 -16.54 -13.89 -7.12
CA ARG A 331 -16.25 -12.46 -7.31
C ARG A 331 -15.22 -12.00 -6.30
N ILE A 332 -14.56 -10.89 -6.60
CA ILE A 332 -13.52 -10.31 -5.76
C ILE A 332 -13.87 -8.83 -5.51
N ALA A 333 -14.09 -8.46 -4.25
CA ALA A 333 -14.06 -7.08 -3.84
C ALA A 333 -12.60 -6.60 -3.85
N LEU A 334 -12.30 -5.65 -4.72
CA LEU A 334 -10.96 -5.11 -4.88
C LEU A 334 -10.53 -4.32 -3.64
N SER A 335 -9.23 -4.23 -3.43
CA SER A 335 -8.67 -3.49 -2.29
C SER A 335 -9.12 -2.03 -2.28
N VAL A 336 -9.47 -1.52 -1.11
CA VAL A 336 -9.86 -0.11 -0.86
C VAL A 336 -8.67 0.86 -0.96
N GLU A 337 -7.47 0.34 -1.18
CA GLU A 337 -6.23 1.10 -1.34
C GLU A 337 -5.85 1.34 -2.82
N LEU A 338 -6.63 0.80 -3.76
CA LEU A 338 -6.40 1.02 -5.19
C LEU A 338 -7.01 2.33 -5.67
N THR A 339 -6.28 3.02 -6.55
CA THR A 339 -6.82 4.15 -7.30
C THR A 339 -7.82 3.72 -8.36
N THR A 340 -8.59 4.66 -8.90
CA THR A 340 -9.53 4.35 -10.00
C THR A 340 -8.82 3.71 -11.19
N ASP A 341 -7.61 4.16 -11.51
CA ASP A 341 -6.80 3.65 -12.62
C ASP A 341 -6.32 2.23 -12.34
N GLU A 342 -5.88 1.98 -11.11
CA GLU A 342 -5.40 0.67 -10.67
C GLU A 342 -6.56 -0.34 -10.57
N LEU A 343 -7.74 0.05 -10.06
CA LEU A 343 -8.95 -0.78 -10.06
C LEU A 343 -9.29 -1.28 -11.47
N LEU A 344 -9.30 -0.35 -12.44
CA LEU A 344 -9.56 -0.67 -13.84
C LEU A 344 -8.45 -1.53 -14.44
N ALA A 345 -7.19 -1.28 -14.09
CA ALA A 345 -6.07 -2.10 -14.53
C ALA A 345 -6.17 -3.54 -13.99
N VAL A 346 -6.54 -3.74 -12.73
CA VAL A 346 -6.73 -5.08 -12.15
C VAL A 346 -7.85 -5.83 -12.86
N ALA A 347 -8.97 -5.16 -13.14
CA ALA A 347 -10.14 -5.80 -13.73
C ALA A 347 -10.07 -5.97 -15.26
N ALA A 348 -9.17 -5.26 -15.94
CA ALA A 348 -9.09 -5.24 -17.41
C ALA A 348 -8.99 -6.61 -18.09
N PRO A 349 -8.21 -7.60 -17.58
CA PRO A 349 -8.16 -8.93 -18.21
C PRO A 349 -9.49 -9.69 -18.23
N TRP A 350 -10.45 -9.29 -17.40
CA TRP A 350 -11.79 -9.88 -17.31
C TRP A 350 -12.89 -8.91 -17.76
N GLU A 351 -12.53 -7.81 -18.45
CA GLU A 351 -13.48 -6.79 -18.92
C GLU A 351 -14.36 -6.19 -17.80
N GLY A 352 -13.87 -6.18 -16.56
CA GLY A 352 -14.62 -5.72 -15.40
C GLY A 352 -15.54 -6.77 -14.75
N ASP A 353 -15.72 -7.95 -15.36
CA ASP A 353 -16.53 -9.02 -14.78
C ASP A 353 -15.83 -9.71 -13.61
N GLY A 354 -16.61 -10.19 -12.64
CA GLY A 354 -16.08 -10.87 -11.47
C GLY A 354 -15.53 -9.95 -10.36
N PHE A 355 -15.70 -8.62 -10.46
CA PHE A 355 -15.16 -7.67 -9.50
C PHE A 355 -16.20 -6.76 -8.84
N ASP A 356 -15.97 -6.47 -7.57
CA ASP A 356 -16.74 -5.50 -6.76
C ASP A 356 -15.85 -4.32 -6.37
N VAL A 357 -16.44 -3.14 -6.33
CA VAL A 357 -15.75 -1.93 -5.84
C VAL A 357 -16.51 -1.34 -4.67
N LEU A 358 -15.82 -1.13 -3.55
CA LEU A 358 -16.35 -0.41 -2.40
C LEU A 358 -16.44 1.09 -2.73
N LEU A 359 -17.65 1.62 -2.83
CA LEU A 359 -17.91 3.04 -3.11
C LEU A 359 -18.27 3.82 -1.85
N TYR A 360 -18.81 3.17 -0.83
CA TYR A 360 -19.20 3.81 0.40
C TYR A 360 -18.83 2.98 1.63
N GLY A 361 -18.45 3.66 2.71
CA GLY A 361 -18.35 3.05 4.03
C GLY A 361 -17.02 3.31 4.71
N ARG A 362 -16.89 2.84 5.95
CA ARG A 362 -15.65 3.00 6.74
C ARG A 362 -14.90 1.67 6.73
N PRO A 363 -13.83 1.51 5.91
CA PRO A 363 -13.02 0.31 6.00
C PRO A 363 -12.39 0.20 7.40
N GLU A 364 -12.06 -1.03 7.75
CA GLU A 364 -11.42 -1.38 9.03
C GLU A 364 -9.95 -0.95 8.95
N GLY A 365 -9.55 0.04 9.76
CA GLY A 365 -8.17 0.52 9.77
C GLY A 365 -7.26 -0.33 10.66
N MET A 366 -7.81 -0.89 11.74
CA MET A 366 -7.05 -1.74 12.67
C MET A 366 -7.97 -2.74 13.36
N THR A 367 -7.48 -3.97 13.54
CA THR A 367 -8.08 -4.95 14.46
C THR A 367 -7.23 -5.04 15.71
N ILE A 368 -7.88 -4.90 16.87
CA ILE A 368 -7.26 -4.87 18.19
C ILE A 368 -7.76 -6.11 18.95
N GLU A 369 -6.83 -6.93 19.43
CA GLU A 369 -7.14 -8.12 20.24
C GLU A 369 -7.66 -7.74 21.64
N HIS A 370 -7.32 -6.55 22.11
CA HIS A 370 -7.75 -6.02 23.39
C HIS A 370 -9.06 -5.24 23.26
N CYS A 371 -10.02 -5.51 24.16
CA CYS A 371 -11.25 -4.74 24.25
C CYS A 371 -11.00 -3.38 24.94
N VAL A 372 -11.20 -2.28 24.22
CA VAL A 372 -10.95 -0.91 24.70
C VAL A 372 -11.88 -0.52 25.84
N LEU A 373 -13.11 -1.05 25.86
CA LEU A 373 -14.05 -0.85 26.97
C LEU A 373 -13.56 -1.55 28.24
N SER A 374 -13.13 -2.80 28.11
CA SER A 374 -12.58 -3.57 29.23
C SER A 374 -11.35 -2.87 29.82
N ALA A 375 -10.46 -2.34 28.96
CA ALA A 375 -9.33 -1.55 29.40
C ALA A 375 -9.76 -0.23 30.09
N ALA A 376 -10.74 0.48 29.55
CA ALA A 376 -11.21 1.76 30.09
C ALA A 376 -11.93 1.61 31.44
N PHE A 377 -12.64 0.50 31.66
CA PHE A 377 -13.42 0.24 32.88
C PHE A 377 -12.77 -0.77 33.84
N ASP A 378 -11.49 -1.09 33.62
CA ASP A 378 -10.72 -2.05 34.43
C ASP A 378 -11.44 -3.40 34.63
N ARG A 379 -11.85 -4.00 33.51
CA ARG A 379 -12.53 -5.30 33.46
C ARG A 379 -11.76 -6.30 32.62
N VAL A 380 -11.93 -7.58 32.91
CA VAL A 380 -11.46 -8.66 32.03
C VAL A 380 -12.50 -8.89 30.94
N PRO A 381 -12.13 -8.97 29.64
CA PRO A 381 -13.09 -9.15 28.54
C PRO A 381 -14.05 -10.34 28.74
N THR A 382 -13.56 -11.47 29.26
CA THR A 382 -14.35 -12.68 29.49
C THR A 382 -15.37 -12.55 30.63
N THR A 383 -15.22 -11.56 31.52
CA THR A 383 -16.14 -11.29 32.64
C THR A 383 -16.74 -9.89 32.58
N CYS A 384 -16.67 -9.24 31.41
CA CYS A 384 -17.09 -7.85 31.24
C CYS A 384 -18.62 -7.66 31.36
N ARG A 385 -19.41 -8.73 31.35
CA ARG A 385 -20.89 -8.70 31.38
C ARG A 385 -21.50 -7.91 30.21
N ASP A 386 -20.95 -8.09 29.02
CA ASP A 386 -21.45 -7.50 27.76
C ASP A 386 -21.59 -5.97 27.81
N LEU A 387 -20.62 -5.27 28.39
CA LEU A 387 -20.61 -3.79 28.46
C LEU A 387 -20.86 -3.13 27.11
N CYS A 388 -20.27 -3.68 26.04
CA CYS A 388 -20.42 -3.22 24.66
C CYS A 388 -21.84 -3.33 24.11
N VAL A 389 -22.72 -4.11 24.75
CA VAL A 389 -24.10 -4.33 24.33
C VAL A 389 -25.07 -3.64 25.27
N GLN A 390 -24.82 -3.71 26.57
CA GLN A 390 -25.78 -3.27 27.58
C GLN A 390 -25.67 -1.78 27.90
N LYS A 391 -24.45 -1.24 27.90
CA LYS A 391 -24.18 0.11 28.43
C LYS A 391 -23.48 1.03 27.43
N HIS A 392 -22.63 0.49 26.56
CA HIS A 392 -21.77 1.24 25.66
C HIS A 392 -21.87 0.68 24.24
N THR A 393 -23.05 0.79 23.64
CA THR A 393 -23.35 0.29 22.28
C THR A 393 -22.66 1.10 21.18
N ASN A 394 -22.29 2.34 21.46
CA ASN A 394 -21.53 3.22 20.58
C ASN A 394 -20.25 3.68 21.27
N VAL A 395 -19.10 3.22 20.76
CA VAL A 395 -17.77 3.50 21.31
C VAL A 395 -16.95 4.17 20.24
N GLN A 396 -16.21 5.21 20.62
CA GLN A 396 -15.32 5.93 19.73
C GLN A 396 -13.99 6.23 20.44
N LEU A 397 -12.91 6.27 19.68
CA LEU A 397 -11.59 6.75 20.13
C LEU A 397 -11.27 8.06 19.42
N THR A 398 -10.86 9.07 20.18
CA THR A 398 -10.42 10.35 19.63
C THR A 398 -8.89 10.39 19.59
N ASP A 399 -8.33 10.71 18.44
CA ASP A 399 -6.88 10.92 18.30
C ASP A 399 -6.45 12.31 18.82
N PRO A 400 -5.13 12.57 18.99
CA PRO A 400 -4.65 13.88 19.42
C PRO A 400 -4.95 15.04 18.45
N ALA A 401 -5.28 14.75 17.18
CA ALA A 401 -5.67 15.74 16.18
C ALA A 401 -7.18 16.04 16.22
N GLY A 402 -7.94 15.35 17.07
CA GLY A 402 -9.38 15.55 17.27
C GLY A 402 -10.27 14.70 16.37
N TYR A 403 -9.72 13.78 15.56
CA TYR A 403 -10.53 12.87 14.77
C TYR A 403 -11.10 11.75 15.65
N SER A 404 -12.40 11.47 15.47
CA SER A 404 -13.09 10.41 16.20
C SER A 404 -13.26 9.16 15.33
N PHE A 405 -12.87 8.01 15.84
CA PHE A 405 -12.87 6.72 15.16
C PHE A 405 -13.82 5.75 15.87
N SER A 406 -14.84 5.26 15.17
CA SER A 406 -15.78 4.30 15.75
C SER A 406 -15.13 2.95 16.02
N VAL A 407 -15.51 2.33 17.13
CA VAL A 407 -15.06 0.98 17.51
C VAL A 407 -16.24 0.02 17.41
N ALA A 408 -16.05 -1.06 16.65
CA ALA A 408 -16.97 -2.20 16.60
C ALA A 408 -16.37 -3.37 17.39
N THR A 409 -17.12 -3.92 18.34
CA THR A 409 -16.68 -5.10 19.11
C THR A 409 -17.28 -6.35 18.52
N ASP A 410 -16.46 -7.23 17.94
CA ASP A 410 -16.93 -8.44 17.28
C ASP A 410 -17.32 -9.55 18.28
N ALA A 411 -17.89 -10.64 17.75
CA ALA A 411 -18.35 -11.77 18.55
C ALA A 411 -17.24 -12.53 19.31
N ALA A 412 -15.95 -12.29 19.00
CA ALA A 412 -14.80 -12.83 19.70
C ALA A 412 -14.17 -11.80 20.67
N CYS A 413 -14.88 -10.71 20.97
CA CYS A 413 -14.42 -9.58 21.79
C CYS A 413 -13.21 -8.82 21.22
N ARG A 414 -12.90 -8.97 19.94
CA ARG A 414 -11.91 -8.11 19.25
C ARG A 414 -12.54 -6.78 18.92
N ASN A 415 -11.73 -5.73 18.87
CA ASN A 415 -12.17 -4.38 18.57
C ASN A 415 -11.66 -3.97 17.19
N ARG A 416 -12.58 -3.63 16.29
CA ARG A 416 -12.28 -3.09 14.96
C ARG A 416 -12.38 -1.58 15.02
N LEU A 417 -11.24 -0.91 14.82
CA LEU A 417 -11.16 0.53 14.70
C LEU A 417 -11.50 0.92 13.26
N LEU A 418 -12.60 1.63 13.09
CA LEU A 418 -13.11 2.07 11.79
C LEU A 418 -12.60 3.47 11.48
N HIS A 419 -12.34 3.77 10.21
CA HIS A 419 -11.93 5.12 9.80
C HIS A 419 -12.91 6.21 10.27
N SER A 420 -12.38 7.38 10.61
CA SER A 420 -13.16 8.49 11.20
C SER A 420 -14.23 9.03 10.24
N ARG A 421 -13.96 8.99 8.93
CA ARG A 421 -14.87 9.38 7.87
C ARG A 421 -15.12 8.22 6.90
N PRO A 422 -16.35 8.05 6.39
CA PRO A 422 -16.62 7.09 5.34
C PRO A 422 -15.93 7.52 4.05
N ILE A 423 -15.52 6.53 3.27
CA ILE A 423 -15.27 6.70 1.84
C ILE A 423 -16.61 7.04 1.18
N GLU A 424 -16.58 8.00 0.26
CA GLU A 424 -17.69 8.28 -0.64
C GLU A 424 -17.11 8.50 -2.06
N GLY A 425 -17.25 7.48 -2.91
CA GLY A 425 -16.62 7.38 -4.21
C GLY A 425 -17.56 7.65 -5.39
N GLY A 426 -18.75 8.20 -5.17
CA GLY A 426 -19.79 8.30 -6.20
C GLY A 426 -19.39 9.15 -7.41
N GLU A 427 -18.43 10.06 -7.27
CA GLU A 427 -17.88 10.83 -8.40
C GLU A 427 -17.08 9.96 -9.40
N PHE A 428 -16.53 8.83 -8.94
CA PHE A 428 -15.76 7.91 -9.78
C PHE A 428 -16.63 6.85 -10.45
N LEU A 429 -17.87 6.70 -10.00
CA LEU A 429 -18.81 5.68 -10.49
C LEU A 429 -18.98 5.69 -12.02
N PRO A 430 -19.14 6.84 -12.72
CA PRO A 430 -19.29 6.84 -14.18
C PRO A 430 -18.07 6.30 -14.93
N ARG A 431 -16.87 6.49 -14.34
CA ARG A 431 -15.62 5.99 -14.92
C ARG A 431 -15.49 4.49 -14.70
N LEU A 432 -15.78 4.01 -13.48
CA LEU A 432 -15.79 2.59 -13.15
C LEU A 432 -16.80 1.83 -14.01
N TRP A 433 -18.00 2.39 -14.19
CA TRP A 433 -19.04 1.85 -15.08
C TRP A 433 -18.56 1.74 -16.52
N ARG A 434 -17.96 2.79 -17.09
CA ARG A 434 -17.42 2.73 -18.46
C ARG A 434 -16.28 1.73 -18.61
N GLY A 435 -15.56 1.45 -17.53
CA GLY A 435 -14.51 0.43 -17.49
C GLY A 435 -15.01 -1.00 -17.28
N GLY A 436 -16.32 -1.26 -17.37
CA GLY A 436 -16.90 -2.60 -17.35
C GLY A 436 -17.37 -3.09 -15.97
N LEU A 437 -16.99 -2.41 -14.88
CA LEU A 437 -17.41 -2.79 -13.53
C LEU A 437 -18.92 -2.59 -13.35
N ARG A 438 -19.61 -3.61 -12.81
CA ARG A 438 -21.07 -3.60 -12.61
C ARG A 438 -21.51 -3.88 -11.17
N ASN A 439 -20.56 -4.12 -10.28
CA ASN A 439 -20.86 -4.47 -8.89
C ASN A 439 -20.27 -3.44 -7.93
N PHE A 440 -21.12 -2.87 -7.09
CA PHE A 440 -20.76 -1.75 -6.23
C PHE A 440 -21.21 -2.00 -4.81
N HIS A 441 -20.27 -1.85 -3.89
CA HIS A 441 -20.43 -2.25 -2.50
C HIS A 441 -20.45 -1.04 -1.57
N LEU A 442 -21.49 -0.96 -0.75
CA LEU A 442 -21.70 0.04 0.29
C LEU A 442 -21.64 -0.64 1.65
N VAL A 443 -20.77 -0.18 2.55
CA VAL A 443 -20.55 -0.77 3.88
C VAL A 443 -21.07 0.17 4.97
N PHE A 444 -22.08 -0.31 5.71
CA PHE A 444 -22.70 0.37 6.84
C PHE A 444 -22.37 -0.39 8.12
N ASN A 445 -21.37 0.09 8.85
CA ASN A 445 -20.77 -0.60 10.00
C ASN A 445 -20.71 0.27 11.27
N VAL A 446 -21.32 1.45 11.22
CA VAL A 446 -21.50 2.37 12.35
C VAL A 446 -22.99 2.59 12.61
N ALA A 447 -23.36 2.63 13.90
CA ALA A 447 -24.74 2.91 14.28
C ALA A 447 -25.13 4.34 13.86
N GLY A 448 -26.30 4.47 13.23
CA GLY A 448 -26.80 5.75 12.71
C GLY A 448 -26.28 6.13 11.32
N ASP A 449 -25.63 5.21 10.61
CA ASP A 449 -25.26 5.44 9.22
C ASP A 449 -26.53 5.75 8.35
N PRO A 450 -26.44 6.67 7.37
CA PRO A 450 -27.57 7.11 6.56
C PRO A 450 -27.91 6.11 5.42
N ILE A 451 -28.28 4.89 5.79
CA ILE A 451 -28.46 3.75 4.88
C ILE A 451 -29.43 4.07 3.74
N ALA A 452 -30.65 4.50 4.07
CA ALA A 452 -31.69 4.73 3.06
C ALA A 452 -31.29 5.78 2.03
N GLN A 453 -30.71 6.89 2.48
CA GLN A 453 -30.31 8.01 1.61
C GLN A 453 -29.13 7.62 0.71
N VAL A 454 -28.13 6.94 1.26
CA VAL A 454 -26.95 6.54 0.49
C VAL A 454 -27.31 5.45 -0.51
N VAL A 455 -28.04 4.40 -0.10
CA VAL A 455 -28.43 3.30 -1.00
C VAL A 455 -29.31 3.81 -2.14
N SER A 456 -30.35 4.60 -1.83
CA SER A 456 -31.24 5.15 -2.87
C SER A 456 -30.52 6.12 -3.82
N GLY A 457 -29.58 6.92 -3.29
CA GLY A 457 -28.73 7.80 -4.10
C GLY A 457 -27.88 7.01 -5.10
N TYR A 458 -27.16 5.99 -4.65
CA TYR A 458 -26.38 5.11 -5.53
C TYR A 458 -27.25 4.33 -6.51
N ARG A 459 -28.42 3.86 -6.06
CA ARG A 459 -29.39 3.18 -6.92
C ARG A 459 -29.82 4.05 -8.09
N ALA A 460 -30.25 5.29 -7.82
CA ALA A 460 -30.66 6.24 -8.85
C ALA A 460 -29.50 6.57 -9.81
N MET A 461 -28.29 6.76 -9.28
CA MET A 461 -27.08 6.99 -10.08
C MET A 461 -26.79 5.81 -11.03
N LEU A 462 -26.91 4.58 -10.56
CA LEU A 462 -26.69 3.38 -11.37
C LEU A 462 -27.77 3.19 -12.44
N GLU A 463 -29.03 3.50 -12.12
CA GLU A 463 -30.13 3.48 -13.10
C GLU A 463 -29.92 4.50 -14.22
N GLN A 464 -29.45 5.71 -13.89
CA GLN A 464 -29.07 6.73 -14.88
C GLN A 464 -27.94 6.24 -15.80
N LEU A 465 -26.91 5.59 -15.24
CA LEU A 465 -25.82 5.02 -16.04
C LEU A 465 -26.30 3.86 -16.92
N ALA A 466 -27.22 3.04 -16.43
CA ALA A 466 -27.77 1.90 -17.16
C ALA A 466 -28.58 2.32 -18.40
N VAL A 467 -29.23 3.49 -18.37
CA VAL A 467 -29.90 4.09 -19.55
C VAL A 467 -28.97 4.93 -20.43
N GLY A 468 -27.65 4.92 -20.16
CA GLY A 468 -26.63 5.54 -21.01
C GLY A 468 -26.28 6.99 -20.67
N GLN A 469 -26.75 7.53 -19.55
CA GLN A 469 -26.41 8.89 -19.12
C GLN A 469 -24.91 8.97 -18.76
N ARG A 470 -24.17 9.91 -19.37
CA ARG A 470 -22.71 10.02 -19.17
C ARG A 470 -22.31 10.88 -17.98
N GLN A 471 -23.11 11.90 -17.69
CA GLN A 471 -22.90 12.82 -16.58
C GLN A 471 -24.04 12.66 -15.59
N ILE A 472 -23.69 12.25 -14.38
CA ILE A 472 -24.62 12.06 -13.28
C ILE A 472 -24.18 12.94 -12.10
N VAL A 473 -25.15 13.47 -11.37
CA VAL A 473 -24.90 14.17 -10.12
C VAL A 473 -24.68 13.12 -9.03
N ASN A 474 -23.76 13.37 -8.10
CA ASN A 474 -23.61 12.47 -6.95
C ASN A 474 -24.78 12.67 -5.97
N LEU A 475 -25.75 11.75 -6.02
CA LEU A 475 -26.97 11.78 -5.22
C LEU A 475 -26.79 11.19 -3.81
N ALA A 476 -25.69 10.47 -3.55
CA ALA A 476 -25.39 9.89 -2.25
C ALA A 476 -24.61 10.87 -1.34
N ARG A 477 -23.75 11.72 -1.93
CA ARG A 477 -22.91 12.69 -1.19
C ARG A 477 -23.67 13.64 -0.26
N PRO A 478 -24.89 14.14 -0.59
CA PRO A 478 -25.66 14.98 0.33
C PRO A 478 -25.93 14.34 1.70
N ALA A 479 -25.97 13.01 1.79
CA ALA A 479 -26.21 12.29 3.05
C ALA A 479 -25.03 12.37 4.04
N VAL A 480 -23.82 12.71 3.56
CA VAL A 480 -22.62 12.81 4.39
C VAL A 480 -22.02 14.22 4.44
N HIS A 481 -22.60 15.18 3.72
CA HIS A 481 -22.11 16.56 3.64
C HIS A 481 -20.58 16.61 3.42
N ASP A 482 -19.83 17.31 4.27
CA ASP A 482 -18.36 17.41 4.22
C ASP A 482 -17.65 16.33 5.06
N ALA A 483 -18.41 15.43 5.71
CA ALA A 483 -17.89 14.39 6.58
C ALA A 483 -17.55 13.11 5.81
N PHE A 484 -16.78 13.20 4.73
CA PHE A 484 -16.33 12.05 3.94
C PHE A 484 -14.84 12.17 3.55
N THR A 485 -14.31 11.09 2.98
CA THR A 485 -13.04 11.06 2.25
C THR A 485 -13.24 10.45 0.87
N ARG A 486 -12.40 10.83 -0.09
CA ARG A 486 -12.36 10.18 -1.41
C ARG A 486 -11.63 8.83 -1.38
N GLY A 487 -11.12 8.39 -0.22
CA GLY A 487 -10.30 7.19 -0.13
C GLY A 487 -9.07 7.25 -1.05
N HIS A 488 -8.66 6.10 -1.56
CA HIS A 488 -7.51 6.00 -2.48
C HIS A 488 -7.88 6.14 -3.95
N PHE A 489 -9.15 6.43 -4.30
CA PHE A 489 -9.60 6.57 -5.69
C PHE A 489 -8.77 7.58 -6.50
N VAL A 490 -8.15 8.55 -5.82
CA VAL A 490 -7.12 9.45 -6.31
C VAL A 490 -5.81 9.19 -5.57
N ARG A 491 -4.67 9.28 -6.27
CA ARG A 491 -3.36 9.23 -5.61
C ARG A 491 -3.29 10.40 -4.61
N ALA A 492 -2.88 10.11 -3.38
CA ALA A 492 -2.50 11.15 -2.44
C ALA A 492 -1.35 11.95 -3.08
N VAL A 493 -1.56 13.26 -3.27
CA VAL A 493 -0.54 14.19 -3.78
C VAL A 493 0.49 14.46 -2.71
#